data_AF-A0A3D9XUV2-F1
#
_entry.id   AF-A0A3D9XUV2-F1
#
_cell.length_a   1.000
_cell.length_b   1.000
_cell.length_c   1.000
_cell.angle_alpha   90.00
_cell.angle_beta   90.00
_cell.angle_gamma   90.00
#
_symmetry.space_group_name_H-M   'P 1'
#
loop_
_entity.id
_entity.type
_entity.pdbx_description
1 polymer ?
#
loop_
_entity_poly.entity_id
_entity_poly.type
_entity_poly.pdbx_seq_one_letter_code
_entity_poly.pdbx_strand_id
1 'polypeptide(L)'
;MERARETSVGAKTVAKAKELWKAEIIELISLEEWLDTLDVVLGGMVFDMHVENLLKMSEVETVSRFDRPKAREKTVYGTSGLRPAAFAAVLIWLERLGFDTHPEAFYEPIIKRIKRASYLDENELTCFWHARERGKFKTSEHFVDAQTKISNVERIVMKGRTGLTIKVNRSTDPLGLIESLQIYRA
;
A
#
# COMPACT_ATOMS: atom_id res chain seq x y z
N MET A 1 -24.38 7.61 16.29
CA MET A 1 -23.52 7.37 15.11
C MET A 1 -22.08 7.47 15.57
N GLU A 2 -21.46 6.34 15.86
CA GLU A 2 -20.04 6.30 16.21
C GLU A 2 -19.21 6.58 14.96
N ARG A 3 -18.27 7.53 15.06
CA ARG A 3 -17.23 7.74 14.06
C ARG A 3 -16.43 6.44 13.92
N ALA A 4 -16.13 6.03 12.68
CA ALA A 4 -15.22 4.92 12.42
C ALA A 4 -13.92 5.18 13.21
N ARG A 5 -13.63 4.30 14.17
CA ARG A 5 -12.39 4.36 14.94
C ARG A 5 -11.26 4.21 13.93
N GLU A 6 -10.35 5.17 13.89
CA GLU A 6 -8.94 4.85 13.65
C GLU A 6 -8.63 3.76 14.67
N THR A 7 -8.59 2.50 14.23
CA THR A 7 -8.22 1.39 15.10
C THR A 7 -6.79 1.69 15.51
N SER A 8 -6.58 2.00 16.79
CA SER A 8 -5.24 2.27 17.29
C SER A 8 -4.37 1.06 16.98
N VAL A 9 -3.21 1.29 16.36
CA VAL A 9 -2.25 0.22 16.00
C VAL A 9 -2.02 -0.68 17.22
N GLY A 10 -2.34 -1.96 17.09
CA GLY A 10 -2.21 -2.92 18.18
C GLY A 10 -0.75 -3.06 18.63
N ALA A 11 -0.53 -3.39 19.91
CA ALA A 11 0.83 -3.50 20.46
C ALA A 11 1.73 -4.49 19.70
N LYS A 12 1.15 -5.58 19.18
CA LYS A 12 1.84 -6.57 18.34
C LYS A 12 2.29 -5.97 17.01
N THR A 13 1.40 -5.25 16.34
CA THR A 13 1.64 -4.55 15.07
C THR A 13 2.74 -3.49 15.25
N VAL A 14 2.71 -2.71 16.34
CA VAL A 14 3.79 -1.76 16.65
C VAL A 14 5.14 -2.46 16.87
N ALA A 15 5.16 -3.60 17.55
CA ALA A 15 6.39 -4.35 17.81
C ALA A 15 7.01 -4.88 16.51
N LYS A 16 6.20 -5.51 15.65
CA LYS A 16 6.65 -6.00 14.33
C LYS A 16 7.10 -4.86 13.43
N ALA A 17 6.41 -3.71 13.43
CA ALA A 17 6.83 -2.54 12.66
C ALA A 17 8.22 -2.06 13.09
N LYS A 18 8.47 -1.98 14.40
CA LYS A 18 9.79 -1.60 14.92
C LYS A 18 10.89 -2.59 14.56
N GLU A 19 10.58 -3.88 14.48
CA GLU A 19 11.53 -4.91 14.05
C GLU A 19 11.87 -4.74 12.57
N LEU A 20 10.85 -4.70 11.71
CA LEU A 20 11.03 -4.53 10.26
C LEU A 20 11.71 -3.21 9.92
N TRP A 21 11.36 -2.13 10.63
CA TRP A 21 11.97 -0.81 10.40
C TRP A 21 13.47 -0.77 10.72
N LYS A 22 13.94 -1.60 11.66
CA LYS A 22 15.39 -1.73 11.94
C LYS A 22 16.13 -2.37 10.76
N ALA A 23 15.45 -3.15 9.94
CA ALA A 23 16.02 -3.65 8.70
C ALA A 23 16.12 -2.49 7.70
N GLU A 24 17.33 -2.18 7.24
CA GLU A 24 17.51 -1.14 6.21
C GLU A 24 16.77 -1.48 4.90
N ILE A 25 16.53 -2.78 4.68
CA ILE A 25 15.74 -3.38 3.60
C ILE A 25 14.79 -4.39 4.23
N ILE A 26 13.52 -4.28 3.87
CA ILE A 26 12.46 -5.19 4.28
C ILE A 26 12.21 -6.15 3.13
N GLU A 27 12.37 -7.45 3.37
CA GLU A 27 12.15 -8.48 2.36
C GLU A 27 10.68 -8.56 1.95
N LEU A 28 10.41 -9.02 0.73
CA LEU A 28 9.05 -9.10 0.20
C LEU A 28 8.15 -10.02 1.02
N ILE A 29 8.68 -11.12 1.53
CA ILE A 29 7.94 -12.04 2.42
C ILE A 29 7.46 -11.33 3.70
N SER A 30 8.19 -10.32 4.17
CA SER A 30 7.77 -9.54 5.34
C SER A 30 6.54 -8.67 5.08
N LEU A 31 6.22 -8.36 3.82
CA LEU A 31 4.97 -7.68 3.46
C LEU A 31 3.78 -8.60 3.65
N GLU A 32 3.87 -9.84 3.16
CA GLU A 32 2.83 -10.85 3.34
C GLU A 32 2.60 -11.13 4.83
N GLU A 33 3.69 -11.38 5.58
CA GLU A 33 3.62 -11.57 7.03
C GLU A 33 2.98 -10.38 7.76
N TRP A 34 3.29 -9.15 7.33
CA TRP A 34 2.69 -7.96 7.90
C TRP A 34 1.18 -7.94 7.67
N LEU A 35 0.74 -8.19 6.44
CA LEU A 35 -0.67 -8.20 6.09
C LEU A 35 -1.43 -9.30 6.82
N ASP A 36 -0.86 -10.49 6.97
CA ASP A 36 -1.42 -11.57 7.78
C ASP A 36 -1.64 -11.17 9.25
N THR A 37 -0.74 -10.33 9.81
CA THR A 37 -0.91 -9.84 11.19
C THR A 37 -2.08 -8.90 11.37
N LEU A 38 -2.52 -8.25 10.27
CA LEU A 38 -3.64 -7.32 10.26
C LEU A 38 -4.95 -8.08 9.96
N ASP A 39 -4.95 -8.86 8.89
CA ASP A 39 -6.06 -9.71 8.46
C ASP A 39 -5.51 -10.83 7.56
N VAL A 40 -5.68 -12.08 8.00
CA VAL A 40 -5.25 -13.28 7.26
C VAL A 40 -5.90 -13.36 5.87
N VAL A 41 -7.11 -12.83 5.70
CA VAL A 41 -7.78 -12.80 4.38
C VAL A 41 -7.06 -11.83 3.45
N LEU A 42 -6.59 -10.69 3.98
CA LEU A 42 -5.83 -9.71 3.21
C LEU A 42 -4.46 -10.26 2.79
N GLY A 43 -3.75 -10.91 3.72
CA GLY A 43 -2.48 -11.56 3.42
C GLY A 43 -2.63 -12.67 2.37
N GLY A 44 -3.64 -13.54 2.52
CA GLY A 44 -3.96 -14.57 1.53
C GLY A 44 -4.29 -14.01 0.14
N MET A 45 -5.05 -12.91 0.06
CA MET A 45 -5.35 -12.25 -1.22
C MET A 45 -4.10 -11.73 -1.93
N VAL A 46 -3.18 -11.10 -1.18
CA VAL A 46 -1.92 -10.59 -1.75
C VAL A 46 -0.99 -11.73 -2.16
N PHE A 47 -0.95 -12.80 -1.36
CA PHE A 47 -0.21 -14.02 -1.69
C PHE A 47 -0.70 -14.63 -3.02
N ASP A 48 -2.02 -14.78 -3.18
CA ASP A 48 -2.64 -15.33 -4.41
C ASP A 48 -2.36 -14.45 -5.64
N MET A 49 -2.30 -13.14 -5.45
CA MET A 49 -2.01 -12.17 -6.51
C MET A 49 -0.52 -12.11 -6.88
N HIS A 50 0.37 -12.63 -6.03
CA HIS A 50 1.81 -12.41 -6.02
C HIS A 50 2.23 -10.97 -5.71
N VAL A 51 3.24 -10.83 -4.85
CA VAL A 51 3.74 -9.53 -4.38
C VAL A 51 4.28 -8.68 -5.53
N GLU A 52 4.85 -9.27 -6.57
CA GLU A 52 5.35 -8.54 -7.73
C GLU A 52 4.25 -7.75 -8.45
N ASN A 53 3.04 -8.32 -8.55
CA ASN A 53 1.90 -7.63 -9.12
C ASN A 53 1.43 -6.49 -8.22
N LEU A 54 1.44 -6.71 -6.90
CA LEU A 54 1.15 -5.64 -5.93
C LEU A 54 2.13 -4.47 -6.09
N LEU A 55 3.43 -4.76 -6.13
CA LEU A 55 4.47 -3.76 -6.31
C LEU A 55 4.26 -2.96 -7.59
N LYS A 56 4.00 -3.65 -8.71
CA LYS A 56 3.71 -3.02 -10.00
C LYS A 56 2.49 -2.10 -9.95
N MET A 57 1.39 -2.53 -9.34
CA MET A 57 0.19 -1.70 -9.22
C MET A 57 0.35 -0.53 -8.25
N SER A 58 1.19 -0.69 -7.23
CA SER A 58 1.55 0.38 -6.30
C SER A 58 2.66 1.30 -6.82
N GLU A 59 3.20 1.02 -8.01
CA GLU A 59 4.33 1.73 -8.62
C GLU A 59 5.58 1.77 -7.72
N VAL A 60 5.82 0.70 -6.96
CA VAL A 60 6.96 0.58 -6.04
C VAL A 60 7.99 -0.39 -6.59
N GLU A 61 9.25 0.06 -6.62
CA GLU A 61 10.37 -0.78 -7.04
C GLU A 61 11.14 -1.37 -5.84
N THR A 62 11.70 -2.57 -6.06
CA THR A 62 12.65 -3.16 -5.12
C THR A 62 14.05 -2.61 -5.34
N VAL A 63 14.85 -2.61 -4.29
CA VAL A 63 16.27 -2.27 -4.36
C VAL A 63 17.10 -3.44 -3.89
N SER A 64 18.22 -3.67 -4.59
CA SER A 64 19.23 -4.63 -4.16
C SER A 64 20.20 -3.97 -3.18
N ARG A 65 20.47 -4.65 -2.08
CA ARG A 65 21.58 -4.35 -1.17
C ARG A 65 22.49 -5.54 -1.07
N PHE A 66 23.76 -5.23 -0.93
CA PHE A 66 24.81 -6.22 -0.86
C PHE A 66 25.55 -6.05 0.45
N ASP A 67 25.91 -7.18 1.06
CA ASP A 67 26.84 -7.17 2.17
C ASP A 67 28.15 -6.52 1.73
N ARG A 68 28.73 -5.71 2.60
CA ARG A 68 30.00 -5.06 2.29
C ARG A 68 31.09 -6.13 2.20
N PRO A 69 31.69 -6.35 1.03
CA PRO A 69 32.69 -7.40 0.88
C PRO A 69 33.93 -7.10 1.71
N LYS A 70 34.48 -8.13 2.35
CA LYS A 70 35.80 -8.07 3.00
C LYS A 70 36.90 -8.24 1.97
N ALA A 71 38.10 -7.76 2.30
CA ALA A 71 39.26 -7.74 1.40
C ALA A 71 39.67 -9.11 0.81
N ARG A 72 39.21 -10.23 1.39
CA ARG A 72 39.52 -11.59 0.93
C ARG A 72 38.34 -12.32 0.28
N GLU A 73 37.16 -11.72 0.28
CA GLU A 73 35.96 -12.33 -0.29
C GLU A 73 35.95 -12.16 -1.82
N LYS A 74 35.65 -13.25 -2.53
CA LYS A 74 35.52 -13.26 -4.00
C LYS A 74 34.07 -13.27 -4.47
N THR A 75 33.13 -13.39 -3.52
CA THR A 75 31.70 -13.48 -3.75
C THR A 75 31.00 -12.50 -2.81
N VAL A 76 29.90 -11.94 -3.27
CA VAL A 76 29.10 -10.98 -2.51
C VAL A 76 27.69 -11.54 -2.37
N TYR A 77 27.18 -11.55 -1.15
CA TYR A 77 25.78 -11.88 -0.89
C TYR A 77 24.96 -10.61 -0.96
N GLY A 78 23.76 -10.71 -1.54
CA GLY A 78 22.84 -9.60 -1.65
C GLY A 78 21.41 -10.05 -1.41
N THR A 79 20.63 -9.12 -0.90
CA THR A 79 19.20 -9.25 -0.66
C THR A 79 18.50 -8.13 -1.39
N SER A 80 17.36 -8.45 -2.01
CA SER A 80 16.47 -7.47 -2.61
C SER A 80 15.22 -7.29 -1.76
N GLY A 81 14.73 -6.06 -1.68
CA GLY A 81 13.52 -5.76 -0.93
C GLY A 81 13.17 -4.28 -0.98
N LEU A 82 12.36 -3.83 -0.03
CA LEU A 82 11.85 -2.48 0.03
C LEU A 82 12.57 -1.65 1.08
N ARG A 83 12.85 -0.39 0.75
CA ARG A 83 13.17 0.62 1.77
C ARG A 83 11.93 0.85 2.65
N PRO A 84 12.07 1.30 3.91
CA PRO A 84 10.91 1.58 4.77
C PRO A 84 9.87 2.54 4.15
N ALA A 85 10.31 3.55 3.38
CA ALA A 85 9.40 4.45 2.67
C ALA A 85 8.63 3.74 1.54
N ALA A 86 9.29 2.86 0.80
CA ALA A 86 8.67 2.05 -0.25
C ALA A 86 7.66 1.05 0.34
N PHE A 87 8.01 0.39 1.45
CA PHE A 87 7.09 -0.47 2.19
C PHE A 87 5.85 0.31 2.64
N ALA A 88 6.04 1.51 3.21
CA ALA A 88 4.95 2.40 3.58
C ALA A 88 4.09 2.82 2.38
N ALA A 89 4.69 3.07 1.21
CA ALA A 89 3.95 3.43 0.00
C ALA A 89 3.01 2.32 -0.47
N VAL A 90 3.44 1.05 -0.42
CA VAL A 90 2.58 -0.11 -0.69
C VAL A 90 1.41 -0.16 0.30
N LEU A 91 1.70 0.00 1.59
CA LEU A 91 0.65 0.02 2.62
C LEU A 91 -0.32 1.18 2.44
N ILE A 92 0.16 2.36 2.03
CA ILE A 92 -0.68 3.51 1.70
C ILE A 92 -1.58 3.16 0.52
N TRP A 93 -1.05 2.55 -0.54
CA TRP A 93 -1.86 2.12 -1.68
C TRP A 93 -2.97 1.13 -1.27
N LEU A 94 -2.67 0.17 -0.41
CA LEU A 94 -3.68 -0.71 0.18
C LEU A 94 -4.67 0.05 1.08
N GLU A 95 -4.21 1.03 1.87
CA GLU A 95 -5.08 1.88 2.69
C GLU A 95 -6.07 2.66 1.82
N ARG A 96 -5.63 3.10 0.64
CA ARG A 96 -6.45 3.76 -0.38
C ARG A 96 -7.51 2.82 -0.97
N LEU A 97 -7.26 1.52 -1.00
CA LEU A 97 -8.29 0.54 -1.36
C LEU A 97 -9.28 0.26 -0.22
N GLY A 98 -8.99 0.77 0.97
CA GLY A 98 -9.85 0.70 2.14
C GLY A 98 -9.45 -0.32 3.19
N PHE A 99 -8.27 -0.93 3.04
CA PHE A 99 -7.68 -1.81 4.04
C PHE A 99 -7.12 -0.99 5.22
N ASP A 100 -7.15 -1.54 6.43
CA ASP A 100 -6.54 -0.90 7.61
C ASP A 100 -5.09 -1.38 7.75
N THR A 101 -4.17 -0.70 7.09
CA THR A 101 -2.78 -1.18 6.90
C THR A 101 -1.73 -0.51 7.79
N HIS A 102 -2.13 0.52 8.54
CA HIS A 102 -1.28 1.30 9.44
C HIS A 102 0.08 1.76 8.84
N PRO A 103 0.10 2.42 7.67
CA PRO A 103 1.34 2.85 7.02
C PRO A 103 2.19 3.83 7.88
N GLU A 104 1.56 4.55 8.80
CA GLU A 104 2.20 5.48 9.73
C GLU A 104 3.30 4.84 10.57
N ALA A 105 3.17 3.53 10.86
CA ALA A 105 4.17 2.80 11.62
C ALA A 105 5.55 2.81 10.96
N PHE A 106 5.61 3.01 9.63
CA PHE A 106 6.84 3.00 8.84
C PHE A 106 7.34 4.40 8.47
N TYR A 107 6.44 5.33 8.13
CA TYR A 107 6.86 6.68 7.73
C TYR A 107 7.03 7.66 8.89
N GLU A 108 6.36 7.48 10.04
CA GLU A 108 6.49 8.40 11.18
C GLU A 108 7.95 8.59 11.66
N PRO A 109 8.78 7.53 11.77
CA PRO A 109 10.18 7.69 12.16
C PRO A 109 10.98 8.60 11.22
N ILE A 110 10.62 8.65 9.92
CA ILE A 110 11.35 9.40 8.89
C ILE A 110 10.65 10.71 8.49
N ILE A 111 9.41 10.95 8.91
CA ILE A 111 8.61 12.09 8.43
C ILE A 111 9.24 13.45 8.75
N LYS A 112 9.94 13.57 9.89
CA LYS A 112 10.65 14.79 10.27
C LYS A 112 11.80 15.10 9.31
N ARG A 113 12.49 14.06 8.83
CA ARG A 113 13.57 14.18 7.83
C ARG A 113 12.98 14.59 6.49
N ILE A 114 11.95 13.88 6.02
CA ILE A 114 11.23 14.14 4.77
C ILE A 114 10.76 15.60 4.72
N LYS A 115 10.12 16.11 5.79
CA LYS A 115 9.64 17.50 5.88
C LYS A 115 10.71 18.58 5.71
N ARG A 116 12.00 18.24 5.90
CA ARG A 116 13.14 19.16 5.80
C ARG A 116 13.98 18.94 4.56
N ALA A 117 13.70 17.90 3.78
CA ALA A 117 14.46 17.57 2.60
C ALA A 117 14.11 18.54 1.46
N SER A 118 15.12 18.93 0.67
CA SER A 118 14.92 19.76 -0.52
C SER A 118 14.34 18.98 -1.69
N TYR A 119 14.58 17.66 -1.72
CA TYR A 119 14.12 16.74 -2.75
C TYR A 119 13.61 15.47 -2.08
N LEU A 120 12.55 14.89 -2.64
CA LEU A 120 11.96 13.64 -2.19
C LEU A 120 11.92 12.68 -3.37
N ASP A 121 12.18 11.40 -3.11
CA ASP A 121 11.82 10.36 -4.07
C ASP A 121 10.30 10.10 -4.07
N GLU A 122 9.81 9.30 -5.01
CA GLU A 122 8.38 9.03 -5.21
C GLU A 122 7.71 8.38 -3.98
N ASN A 123 8.44 7.49 -3.30
CA ASN A 123 7.94 6.80 -2.11
C ASN A 123 7.89 7.76 -0.90
N GLU A 124 8.93 8.59 -0.73
CA GLU A 124 8.97 9.63 0.30
C GLU A 124 7.90 10.69 0.07
N LEU A 125 7.63 11.07 -1.19
CA LEU A 125 6.56 11.98 -1.58
C LEU A 125 5.19 11.40 -1.24
N THR A 126 4.97 10.12 -1.55
CA THR A 126 3.74 9.38 -1.21
C THR A 126 3.51 9.38 0.31
N CYS A 127 4.55 9.08 1.10
CA CYS A 127 4.49 9.15 2.56
C CYS A 127 4.20 10.56 3.07
N PHE A 128 4.84 11.58 2.49
CA PHE A 128 4.66 12.97 2.86
C PHE A 128 3.22 13.44 2.66
N TRP A 129 2.64 13.16 1.49
CA TRP A 129 1.25 13.51 1.19
C TRP A 129 0.27 12.76 2.06
N HIS A 130 0.46 11.45 2.23
CA HIS A 130 -0.38 10.66 3.10
C HIS A 130 -0.43 11.22 4.53
N ALA A 131 0.73 11.56 5.10
CA ALA A 131 0.81 12.16 6.44
C ALA A 131 0.08 13.52 6.54
N ARG A 132 -0.14 14.23 5.43
CA ARG A 132 -0.89 15.50 5.38
C ARG A 132 -2.38 15.31 5.10
N GLU A 133 -2.75 14.25 4.40
CA GLU A 133 -4.06 14.11 3.75
C GLU A 133 -4.85 12.87 4.17
N ARG A 134 -4.36 12.09 5.16
CA ARG A 134 -4.97 10.85 5.67
C ARG A 134 -6.50 10.91 5.90
N GLY A 135 -7.05 12.08 6.25
CA GLY A 135 -8.48 12.29 6.47
C GLY A 135 -9.31 12.75 5.26
N LYS A 136 -8.72 12.97 4.08
CA LYS A 136 -9.38 13.58 2.90
C LYS A 136 -9.37 12.68 1.66
N PHE A 137 -9.21 11.38 1.88
CA PHE A 137 -8.94 10.42 0.81
C PHE A 137 -10.08 10.29 -0.22
N LYS A 138 -9.71 10.42 -1.50
CA LYS A 138 -10.53 10.12 -2.68
C LYS A 138 -9.65 9.66 -3.85
N THR A 139 -9.84 8.43 -4.31
CA THR A 139 -9.28 7.87 -5.55
C THR A 139 -10.39 7.68 -6.57
N SER A 140 -10.04 7.88 -7.85
CA SER A 140 -10.91 7.61 -9.00
C SER A 140 -10.05 7.00 -10.10
N GLU A 141 -10.26 5.73 -10.39
CA GLU A 141 -9.60 5.00 -11.46
C GLU A 141 -10.57 4.71 -12.60
N HIS A 142 -10.08 4.82 -13.83
CA HIS A 142 -10.79 4.44 -15.05
C HIS A 142 -10.01 3.32 -15.73
N PHE A 143 -10.66 2.18 -15.96
CA PHE A 143 -10.03 0.97 -16.49
C PHE A 143 -10.27 0.78 -17.99
N VAL A 144 -11.02 1.70 -18.60
CA VAL A 144 -11.26 1.76 -20.04
C VAL A 144 -10.74 3.08 -20.57
N ASP A 145 -10.09 3.02 -21.72
CA ASP A 145 -9.67 4.21 -22.45
C ASP A 145 -10.88 5.04 -22.92
N ALA A 146 -10.63 6.29 -23.32
CA ALA A 146 -11.69 7.22 -23.73
C ALA A 146 -12.50 6.75 -24.96
N GLN A 147 -12.01 5.76 -25.70
CA GLN A 147 -12.62 5.26 -26.94
C GLN A 147 -13.45 4.00 -26.70
N THR A 148 -13.11 3.21 -25.69
CA THR A 148 -13.76 1.94 -25.35
C THR A 148 -14.97 2.21 -24.47
N LYS A 149 -16.16 2.11 -25.07
CA LYS A 149 -17.43 2.18 -24.32
C LYS A 149 -17.86 0.79 -23.88
N ILE A 150 -17.95 0.60 -22.56
CA ILE A 150 -18.61 -0.57 -21.99
C ILE A 150 -20.12 -0.36 -22.13
N SER A 151 -20.81 -1.36 -22.66
CA SER A 151 -22.27 -1.35 -22.80
C SER A 151 -22.93 -1.84 -21.51
N ASN A 152 -24.18 -1.43 -21.26
CA ASN A 152 -24.98 -1.89 -20.13
C ASN A 152 -24.26 -1.74 -18.78
N VAL A 153 -23.84 -0.53 -18.45
CA VAL A 153 -23.13 -0.24 -17.20
C VAL A 153 -24.12 -0.08 -16.06
N GLU A 154 -23.94 -0.87 -15.00
CA GLU A 154 -24.59 -0.66 -13.71
C GLU A 154 -23.66 0.05 -12.73
N ARG A 155 -24.27 0.85 -11.85
CA ARG A 155 -23.55 1.53 -10.76
C ARG A 155 -23.82 0.83 -9.44
N ILE A 156 -22.76 0.28 -8.87
CA ILE A 156 -22.77 -0.33 -7.54
C ILE A 156 -22.15 0.63 -6.55
N VAL A 157 -22.80 0.82 -5.41
CA VAL A 157 -22.24 1.59 -4.29
C VAL A 157 -22.16 0.70 -3.07
N MET A 158 -20.94 0.42 -2.62
CA MET A 158 -20.66 -0.34 -1.42
C MET A 158 -20.16 0.61 -0.34
N LYS A 159 -20.69 0.46 0.88
CA LYS A 159 -20.22 1.20 2.05
C LYS A 159 -19.49 0.24 2.97
N GLY A 160 -18.19 0.46 3.12
CA GLY A 160 -17.32 -0.31 4.00
C GLY A 160 -17.50 0.08 5.47
N ARG A 161 -16.99 -0.78 6.36
CA ARG A 161 -17.08 -0.61 7.83
C ARG A 161 -16.32 0.62 8.35
N THR A 162 -15.37 1.14 7.57
CA THR A 162 -14.44 2.23 7.95
C THR A 162 -14.89 3.62 7.46
N GLY A 163 -16.15 3.79 7.05
CA GLY A 163 -16.63 5.04 6.44
C GLY A 163 -16.20 5.21 4.97
N LEU A 164 -15.55 4.20 4.41
CA LEU A 164 -15.17 4.11 3.02
C LEU A 164 -16.40 3.86 2.14
N THR A 165 -16.55 4.63 1.07
CA THR A 165 -17.54 4.40 0.02
C THR A 165 -16.81 4.00 -1.25
N ILE A 166 -17.15 2.83 -1.78
CA ILE A 166 -16.68 2.33 -3.07
C ILE A 166 -17.84 2.49 -4.06
N LYS A 167 -17.61 3.22 -5.14
CA LYS A 167 -18.49 3.25 -6.31
C LYS A 167 -17.80 2.48 -7.42
N VAL A 168 -18.48 1.48 -7.95
CA VAL A 168 -18.02 0.72 -9.09
C VAL A 168 -19.03 0.94 -10.20
N ASN A 169 -18.55 1.38 -11.35
CA ASN A 169 -19.30 1.25 -12.59
C ASN A 169 -18.79 -0.02 -13.28
N ARG A 170 -19.68 -0.99 -13.53
CA ARG A 170 -19.30 -2.23 -14.20
C ARG A 170 -20.35 -2.66 -15.22
N SER A 171 -19.93 -3.43 -16.23
CA SER A 171 -20.85 -4.07 -17.16
C SER A 171 -21.75 -5.08 -16.45
N THR A 172 -23.01 -5.16 -16.88
CA THR A 172 -23.93 -6.24 -16.50
C THR A 172 -23.71 -7.53 -17.31
N ASP A 173 -22.82 -7.51 -18.30
CA ASP A 173 -22.50 -8.70 -19.10
C ASP A 173 -21.75 -9.73 -18.24
N PRO A 174 -21.74 -11.03 -18.62
CA PRO A 174 -21.17 -12.10 -17.78
C PRO A 174 -19.70 -11.93 -17.39
N LEU A 175 -18.93 -11.14 -18.17
CA LEU A 175 -17.54 -10.83 -17.89
C LEU A 175 -17.37 -9.79 -16.76
N GLY A 176 -18.41 -9.02 -16.45
CA GLY A 176 -18.42 -8.09 -15.31
C GLY A 176 -17.33 -7.01 -15.36
N LEU A 177 -16.90 -6.61 -16.56
CA LEU A 177 -15.80 -5.67 -16.75
C LEU A 177 -16.05 -4.36 -15.99
N ILE A 178 -15.05 -3.89 -15.24
CA ILE A 178 -15.12 -2.65 -14.48
C ILE A 178 -14.77 -1.49 -15.41
N GLU A 179 -15.66 -0.50 -15.49
CA GLU A 179 -15.44 0.75 -16.23
C GLU A 179 -14.61 1.72 -15.39
N SER A 180 -15.04 1.94 -14.15
CA SER A 180 -14.38 2.85 -13.23
C SER A 180 -14.63 2.46 -11.77
N LEU A 181 -13.70 2.86 -10.92
CA LEU A 181 -13.70 2.63 -9.49
C LEU A 181 -13.43 3.95 -8.79
N GLN A 182 -14.35 4.40 -7.95
CA GLN A 182 -14.12 5.51 -7.05
C GLN A 182 -14.14 5.02 -5.61
N ILE A 183 -13.08 5.32 -4.87
CA ILE A 183 -12.97 4.98 -3.46
C ILE A 183 -12.76 6.28 -2.70
N TYR A 184 -13.61 6.59 -1.74
CA TYR A 184 -13.47 7.80 -0.95
C TYR A 184 -14.03 7.63 0.45
N ARG A 185 -13.56 8.43 1.40
CA ARG A 185 -14.17 8.54 2.73
C ARG A 185 -15.15 9.73 2.73
N ALA A 186 -16.39 9.47 3.16
CA ALA A 186 -17.47 10.47 3.22
C ALA A 186 -17.50 11.18 4.58
#